data_AF-A0AAV8CQC8-F1
#
_entry.id   AF-A0AAV8CQC8-F1
#
_cell.length_a   1.000
_cell.length_b   1.000
_cell.length_c   1.000
_cell.angle_alpha   90.00
_cell.angle_beta   90.00
_cell.angle_gamma   90.00
#
_symmetry.space_group_name_H-M   'P 1'
#
loop_
_entity.id
_entity.type
_entity.pdbx_description
1 polymer ?
#
loop_
_entity_poly.entity_id
_entity_poly.type
_entity_poly.pdbx_seq_one_letter_code
_entity_poly.pdbx_strand_id
1 'polypeptide(L)'
;MDRASRHLLRLVVSCRKLSAEVSSPHSQTIIAMATSTEPEFALKQRALLARNPSSKLLWTPRTAVRVGEILANRLLGLGIDGVTVDLDEELARPPHWRRSLSPFFESVQRSGVRIDGAEKL
;
A
#
# COMPACT_ATOMS: atom_id res chain seq x y z
N MET A 1 8.11 -5.76 23.87
CA MET A 1 8.35 -4.33 23.62
C MET A 1 7.31 -3.87 22.62
N ASP A 2 6.42 -3.01 23.08
CA ASP A 2 5.03 -2.88 22.67
C ASP A 2 4.79 -2.48 21.21
N ARG A 3 4.06 -3.34 20.47
CA ARG A 3 3.43 -3.03 19.17
C ARG A 3 2.32 -1.95 19.28
N ALA A 4 2.02 -1.45 20.48
CA ALA A 4 0.77 -0.76 20.82
C ALA A 4 0.72 0.75 20.54
N SER A 5 1.77 1.36 19.98
CA SER A 5 1.81 2.82 19.78
C SER A 5 2.18 3.27 18.37
N ARG A 6 2.29 2.35 17.40
CA ARG A 6 2.64 2.69 16.02
C ARG A 6 1.48 2.43 15.08
N HIS A 7 1.31 3.32 14.10
CA HIS A 7 0.30 3.20 13.06
C HIS A 7 0.56 1.95 12.22
N LEU A 8 -0.44 1.08 12.08
CA LEU A 8 -0.31 -0.18 11.36
C LEU A 8 -0.65 0.03 9.89
N LEU A 9 0.28 -0.32 9.01
CA LEU A 9 0.10 -0.37 7.56
C LEU A 9 -0.35 -1.77 7.14
N ARG A 10 -1.52 -1.85 6.50
CA ARG A 10 -2.08 -3.08 5.94
C ARG A 10 -2.24 -2.95 4.43
N LEU A 11 -1.78 -3.95 3.69
CA LEU A 11 -1.98 -4.04 2.24
C LEU A 11 -3.10 -5.02 1.92
N VAL A 12 -4.17 -4.52 1.30
CA VAL A 12 -5.26 -5.33 0.77
C VAL A 12 -5.03 -5.49 -0.72
N VAL A 13 -4.60 -6.69 -1.10
CA VAL A 13 -4.10 -6.99 -2.45
C VAL A 13 -4.98 -8.02 -3.12
N SER A 14 -5.37 -7.74 -4.36
CA SER A 14 -6.08 -8.66 -5.24
C SER A 14 -5.55 -8.56 -6.68
N CYS A 15 -5.97 -9.47 -7.55
CA CYS A 15 -5.77 -9.35 -9.00
C CYS A 15 -6.25 -8.02 -9.60
N ARG A 16 -7.24 -7.37 -8.98
CA ARG A 16 -7.92 -6.21 -9.59
C ARG A 16 -7.67 -4.88 -8.88
N LYS A 17 -7.25 -4.92 -7.62
CA LYS A 17 -7.11 -3.76 -6.76
C LYS A 17 -5.95 -3.95 -5.81
N LEU A 18 -5.18 -2.88 -5.65
CA LEU A 18 -4.22 -2.70 -4.57
C LEU A 18 -4.75 -1.58 -3.68
N SER A 19 -4.91 -1.85 -2.38
CA SER A 19 -5.27 -0.84 -1.38
C SER A 19 -4.26 -0.89 -0.25
N ALA A 20 -3.81 0.27 0.20
CA ALA A 20 -2.95 0.43 1.35
C ALA A 20 -3.73 1.22 2.39
N GLU A 21 -3.85 0.67 3.58
CA GLU A 21 -4.66 1.24 4.66
C GLU A 21 -3.77 1.41 5.88
N VAL A 22 -3.88 2.54 6.55
CA VAL A 22 -3.15 2.81 7.78
C VAL A 22 -4.16 3.00 8.91
N SER A 23 -4.06 2.16 9.92
CA SER A 23 -4.93 2.18 11.09
C SER A 23 -4.23 2.75 12.33
N SER A 24 -4.97 3.50 13.13
CA SER A 24 -4.53 3.95 14.45
C SER A 24 -4.39 2.75 15.40
N PRO A 25 -3.30 2.67 16.19
CA PRO A 25 -3.10 1.57 17.13
C PRO A 25 -4.13 1.57 18.27
N HIS A 26 -4.67 2.74 18.63
CA HIS A 26 -5.52 2.90 19.80
C HIS A 26 -7.00 2.63 19.50
N SER A 27 -7.47 3.06 18.34
CA SER A 27 -8.89 3.02 17.95
C SER A 27 -9.18 2.03 16.82
N GLN A 28 -8.15 1.44 16.21
CA GLN A 28 -8.25 0.62 14.99
C GLN A 28 -8.95 1.33 13.82
N THR A 29 -9.10 2.65 13.89
CA THR A 29 -9.72 3.46 12.83
C THR A 29 -8.73 3.68 11.71
N ILE A 30 -9.21 3.61 10.47
CA ILE A 30 -8.42 3.93 9.28
C ILE A 30 -8.22 5.44 9.24
N ILE A 31 -6.99 5.88 9.40
CA ILE A 31 -6.60 7.31 9.42
C ILE A 31 -6.15 7.79 8.04
N ALA A 32 -5.59 6.89 7.23
CA ALA A 32 -5.21 7.15 5.86
C ALA A 32 -5.41 5.88 5.04
N MET A 33 -5.80 6.06 3.79
CA MET A 33 -5.94 4.98 2.82
C MET A 33 -5.36 5.48 1.50
N ALA A 34 -4.87 4.60 0.64
CA ALA A 34 -4.59 4.88 -0.75
C ALA A 34 -4.98 3.66 -1.59
N THR A 35 -5.64 3.87 -2.73
CA THR A 35 -6.12 2.75 -3.57
C THR A 35 -5.76 2.92 -5.04
N SER A 36 -5.54 1.81 -5.72
CA SER A 36 -5.28 1.79 -7.18
C SER A 36 -6.48 2.23 -8.01
N THR A 37 -7.67 2.32 -7.40
CA THR A 37 -8.94 2.76 -8.03
C THR A 37 -9.20 4.26 -7.87
N GLU A 38 -8.28 5.01 -7.28
CA GLU A 38 -8.45 6.45 -7.11
C GLU A 38 -8.62 7.17 -8.44
N PRO A 39 -9.30 8.35 -8.46
CA PRO A 39 -9.65 9.05 -9.68
C PRO A 39 -8.45 9.34 -10.60
N GLU A 40 -7.25 9.52 -10.04
CA GLU A 40 -6.00 9.70 -10.80
C GLU A 40 -5.57 8.44 -11.60
N PHE A 41 -6.09 7.27 -11.24
CA PHE A 41 -5.87 5.99 -11.94
C PHE A 41 -7.11 5.48 -12.67
N ALA A 42 -8.29 5.94 -12.29
CA ALA A 42 -9.58 5.41 -12.73
C ALA A 42 -9.73 5.43 -14.26
N LEU A 43 -9.22 6.44 -14.96
CA LEU A 43 -9.29 6.50 -16.43
C LEU A 43 -8.47 5.39 -17.10
N LYS A 44 -7.23 5.18 -16.65
CA LYS A 44 -6.36 4.11 -17.17
C LYS A 44 -6.92 2.73 -16.82
N GLN A 45 -7.40 2.55 -15.59
CA GLN A 45 -7.99 1.29 -15.15
C GLN A 45 -9.29 0.97 -15.90
N ARG A 46 -10.17 1.97 -16.13
CA ARG A 46 -11.38 1.81 -16.94
C ARG A 46 -11.04 1.46 -18.39
N ALA A 47 -10.03 2.09 -18.98
CA ALA A 47 -9.58 1.76 -20.33
C ALA A 47 -9.04 0.32 -20.43
N LEU A 48 -8.30 -0.14 -19.43
CA LEU A 48 -7.82 -1.53 -19.36
C LEU A 48 -8.96 -2.53 -19.20
N LEU A 49 -9.92 -2.25 -18.31
CA LEU A 49 -11.11 -3.07 -18.13
C LEU A 49 -11.99 -3.15 -19.38
N ALA A 50 -12.14 -2.03 -20.09
CA ALA A 50 -12.90 -1.96 -21.34
C ALA A 50 -12.23 -2.74 -22.47
N ARG A 51 -10.89 -2.74 -22.53
CA ARG A 51 -10.12 -3.45 -23.56
C ARG A 51 -9.94 -4.93 -23.27
N ASN A 52 -9.83 -5.31 -21.99
CA ASN A 52 -9.58 -6.70 -21.61
C ASN A 52 -10.26 -7.05 -20.28
N PRO A 53 -11.57 -7.40 -20.31
CA PRO A 53 -12.33 -7.74 -19.10
C PRO A 53 -11.84 -9.02 -18.41
N SER A 54 -11.08 -9.87 -19.12
CA SER A 54 -10.51 -11.11 -18.57
C SER A 54 -9.09 -10.94 -17.99
N SER A 55 -8.53 -9.72 -18.00
CA SER A 55 -7.19 -9.50 -17.45
C SER A 55 -7.14 -9.92 -15.98
N LYS A 56 -6.18 -10.80 -15.68
CA LYS A 56 -5.95 -11.35 -14.35
C LYS A 56 -5.15 -10.42 -13.44
N LEU A 57 -4.59 -9.33 -13.96
CA LEU A 57 -3.85 -8.35 -13.15
C LEU A 57 -4.11 -6.94 -13.69
N LEU A 58 -4.81 -6.11 -12.92
CA LEU A 58 -5.20 -4.75 -13.32
C LEU A 58 -4.30 -3.65 -12.74
N TRP A 59 -3.34 -4.01 -11.90
CA TRP A 59 -2.36 -3.08 -11.35
C TRP A 59 -0.95 -3.58 -11.62
N THR A 60 -0.03 -2.64 -11.79
CA THR A 60 1.38 -2.94 -12.12
C THR A 60 2.28 -2.47 -10.98
N PRO A 61 3.57 -2.88 -10.95
CA PRO A 61 4.51 -2.31 -9.98
C PRO A 61 4.56 -0.77 -10.00
N ARG A 62 4.33 -0.13 -11.16
CA ARG A 62 4.19 1.33 -11.26
C ARG A 62 2.96 1.88 -10.54
N THR A 63 1.85 1.14 -10.59
CA THR A 63 0.65 1.46 -9.81
C THR A 63 0.96 1.36 -8.32
N ALA A 64 1.73 0.34 -7.90
CA ALA A 64 2.15 0.16 -6.52
C ALA A 64 3.01 1.34 -6.02
N VAL A 65 4.01 1.76 -6.79
CA VAL A 65 4.81 2.97 -6.50
C VAL A 65 3.92 4.19 -6.29
N ARG A 66 2.97 4.43 -7.21
CA ARG A 66 2.12 5.61 -7.13
C ARG A 66 1.15 5.56 -5.95
N VAL A 67 0.58 4.39 -5.64
CA VAL A 67 -0.24 4.20 -4.43
C VAL A 67 0.58 4.48 -3.17
N GLY A 68 1.86 4.08 -3.14
CA GLY A 68 2.77 4.39 -2.05
C GLY A 68 3.05 5.89 -1.90
N GLU A 69 3.34 6.60 -3.00
CA GLU A 69 3.52 8.06 -2.99
C GLU A 69 2.28 8.79 -2.45
N ILE A 70 1.09 8.40 -2.90
CA ILE A 70 -0.18 9.00 -2.43
C ILE A 70 -0.38 8.75 -0.94
N LEU A 71 -0.13 7.52 -0.49
CA LEU A 71 -0.25 7.19 0.92
C LEU A 71 0.73 8.00 1.76
N ALA A 72 2.00 8.06 1.35
CA ALA A 72 3.02 8.81 2.06
C ALA A 72 2.67 10.30 2.16
N ASN A 73 2.21 10.91 1.08
CA ASN A 73 1.75 12.30 1.08
C ASN A 73 0.59 12.52 2.06
N ARG A 74 -0.37 11.57 2.13
CA ARG A 74 -1.47 11.63 3.10
C ARG A 74 -0.99 11.51 4.55
N LEU A 75 -0.05 10.60 4.82
CA LEU A 75 0.53 10.42 6.16
C LEU A 75 1.31 11.65 6.61
N LEU A 76 2.17 12.20 5.76
CA LEU A 76 2.92 13.42 6.06
C LEU A 76 2.01 14.63 6.25
N GLY A 77 0.93 14.74 5.47
CA GLY A 77 -0.09 15.77 5.66
C GLY A 77 -0.81 15.68 7.02
N LEU A 78 -0.82 14.50 7.64
CA LEU A 78 -1.34 14.26 8.99
C LEU A 78 -0.26 14.35 10.09
N GLY A 79 0.99 14.66 9.73
CA GLY A 79 2.12 14.69 10.66
C GLY A 79 2.63 13.31 11.09
N ILE A 80 2.30 12.26 10.34
CA ILE A 80 2.71 10.88 10.62
C ILE A 80 3.93 10.54 9.75
N ASP A 81 5.06 10.31 10.40
CA ASP A 81 6.35 10.02 9.74
C ASP A 81 6.76 8.54 9.81
N GLY A 82 5.92 7.70 10.43
CA GLY A 82 6.28 6.32 10.76
C GLY A 82 5.07 5.39 10.82
N VAL A 83 5.19 4.25 10.15
CA VAL A 83 4.21 3.16 10.15
C VAL A 83 4.91 1.82 10.36
N THR A 84 4.18 0.83 10.87
CA THR A 84 4.67 -0.53 11.06
C THR A 84 3.91 -1.47 10.15
N VAL A 85 4.61 -2.44 9.55
CA VAL A 85 4.01 -3.49 8.73
C VAL A 85 3.91 -4.77 9.54
N ASP A 86 2.81 -5.50 9.38
CA ASP A 86 2.73 -6.87 9.89
C ASP A 86 3.54 -7.82 8.99
N LEU A 87 4.76 -8.10 9.43
CA LEU A 87 5.70 -8.97 8.74
C LEU A 87 5.17 -10.37 8.51
N ASP A 88 4.41 -10.92 9.45
CA ASP A 88 3.89 -12.28 9.34
C ASP A 88 2.82 -12.35 8.24
N GLU A 89 1.98 -11.32 8.15
CA GLU A 89 0.98 -11.16 7.08
C GLU A 89 1.66 -11.00 5.70
N GLU A 90 2.71 -10.16 5.60
CA GLU A 90 3.41 -9.94 4.34
C GLU A 90 4.22 -11.16 3.87
N LEU A 91 4.89 -11.87 4.78
CA LEU A 91 5.66 -13.08 4.45
C LEU A 91 4.77 -14.26 4.05
N ALA A 92 3.57 -14.35 4.62
CA ALA A 92 2.56 -15.34 4.22
C ALA A 92 2.06 -15.12 2.77
N ARG A 93 2.30 -13.95 2.16
CA ARG A 93 1.88 -13.70 0.78
C ARG A 93 2.67 -14.55 -0.24
N PRO A 94 2.01 -14.97 -1.34
CA PRO A 94 2.69 -15.65 -2.42
C PRO A 94 3.89 -14.83 -2.96
N PRO A 95 5.02 -15.48 -3.31
CA PRO A 95 6.26 -14.78 -3.68
C PRO A 95 6.11 -13.77 -4.83
N HIS A 96 5.22 -14.02 -5.79
CA HIS A 96 4.99 -13.12 -6.93
C HIS A 96 4.31 -11.79 -6.51
N TRP A 97 3.47 -11.82 -5.47
CA TRP A 97 2.89 -10.60 -4.91
C TRP A 97 3.93 -9.79 -4.16
N ARG A 98 4.77 -10.44 -3.33
CA ARG A 98 5.85 -9.76 -2.58
C ARG A 98 6.79 -8.98 -3.51
N ARG A 99 7.28 -9.61 -4.58
CA ARG A 99 8.12 -8.93 -5.59
C ARG A 99 7.43 -7.73 -6.23
N SER A 100 6.12 -7.83 -6.46
CA SER A 100 5.33 -6.76 -7.07
C SER A 100 5.04 -5.60 -6.11
N LEU A 101 5.16 -5.83 -4.80
CA LEU A 101 4.93 -4.85 -3.72
C LEU A 101 6.22 -4.22 -3.20
N SER A 102 7.41 -4.80 -3.44
CA SER A 102 8.70 -4.17 -3.09
C SER A 102 8.77 -2.69 -3.52
N PRO A 103 8.38 -2.32 -4.77
CA PRO A 103 8.43 -0.93 -5.20
C PRO A 103 7.45 0.00 -4.45
N PHE A 104 6.38 -0.55 -3.87
CA PHE A 104 5.48 0.22 -3.02
C PHE A 104 6.18 0.63 -1.72
N PHE A 105 6.83 -0.30 -1.03
CA PHE A 105 7.55 -0.01 0.23
C PHE A 105 8.70 0.97 -0.01
N GLU A 106 9.48 0.76 -1.06
CA GLU A 106 10.54 1.67 -1.48
C GLU A 106 10.02 3.09 -1.74
N SER A 107 8.86 3.20 -2.42
CA SER A 107 8.27 4.51 -2.73
C SER A 107 7.84 5.28 -1.49
N VAL A 108 7.24 4.60 -0.50
CA VAL A 108 6.79 5.20 0.76
C VAL A 108 8.00 5.67 1.57
N GLN A 109 9.05 4.85 1.66
CA GLN A 109 10.30 5.22 2.32
C GLN A 109 10.99 6.41 1.63
N ARG A 110 11.05 6.40 0.29
CA ARG A 110 11.62 7.48 -0.52
C ARG A 110 10.85 8.80 -0.34
N SER A 111 9.55 8.73 -0.08
CA SER A 111 8.72 9.89 0.23
C SER A 111 8.91 10.42 1.66
N GLY A 112 9.72 9.77 2.50
CA GLY A 112 10.06 10.25 3.84
C GLY A 112 9.29 9.60 4.99
N VAL A 113 8.50 8.56 4.73
CA VAL A 113 7.78 7.80 5.77
C VAL A 113 8.58 6.56 6.15
N ARG A 114 8.92 6.42 7.43
CA ARG A 114 9.60 5.23 7.96
C ARG A 114 8.63 4.06 7.99
N ILE A 115 9.10 2.90 7.53
CA ILE A 115 8.33 1.65 7.58
C ILE A 115 9.10 0.66 8.42
N ASP A 116 8.64 0.43 9.64
CA ASP A 116 9.21 -0.60 10.52
C ASP A 116 8.77 -1.98 10.02
N GLY A 117 9.74 -2.87 9.82
CA GLY A 117 9.53 -4.22 9.30
C GLY A 117 9.71 -4.34 7.78
N ALA A 118 9.84 -3.23 7.05
CA ALA A 118 10.14 -3.32 5.61
C ALA A 118 11.55 -3.87 5.34
N GLU A 119 12.48 -3.78 6.29
CA GLU A 119 13.86 -4.26 6.16
C GLU A 119 14.01 -5.77 6.01
N LYS A 120 12.93 -6.55 6.19
CA LYS A 120 12.93 -8.02 6.07
C LYS A 120 12.09 -8.55 4.90
N LEU A 121 11.62 -7.67 4.01
CA LEU A 121 10.74 -7.99 2.88
C LEU A 121 11.45 -8.01 1.53
#